data_AF-A0A3P6T121-F1
#
_entry.id   AF-A0A3P6T121-F1
#
_cell.length_a   1.000
_cell.length_b   1.000
_cell.length_c   1.000
_cell.angle_alpha   90.00
_cell.angle_beta   90.00
_cell.angle_gamma   90.00
#
_symmetry.space_group_name_H-M   'P 1'
#
loop_
_entity.id
_entity.type
_entity.pdbx_description
1 polymer ?
#
loop_
_entity_poly.entity_id
_entity_poly.type
_entity_poly.pdbx_seq_one_letter_code
_entity_poly.pdbx_strand_id
1 'polypeptide(L)'
;LQVVRNIDEVAFIQNLVYYIENGYRTPDFGIWERGDKTNQGIRELNASSIGMVKAALQAMNDVGDLFGDGSRRSAIHVLPDEIEQCSAVLSSMLPRESFSKVFCALVEFFWLAVRSL
;
A
#
# COMPACT_ATOMS: atom_id res chain seq x y z
N LEU A 1 18.63 -9.07 -14.81
CA LEU A 1 17.39 -9.68 -15.35
C LEU A 1 16.47 -8.52 -15.73
N GLN A 2 16.12 -8.36 -17.00
CA GLN A 2 15.16 -7.32 -17.41
C GLN A 2 13.74 -7.91 -17.34
N VAL A 3 12.95 -7.42 -16.37
CA VAL A 3 11.60 -7.92 -16.07
C VAL A 3 10.56 -7.29 -17.01
N VAL A 4 10.66 -5.98 -17.23
CA VAL A 4 9.76 -5.21 -18.11
C VAL A 4 10.45 -4.95 -19.44
N ARG A 5 9.79 -5.24 -20.56
CA ARG A 5 10.34 -5.23 -21.92
C ARG A 5 9.61 -4.30 -22.88
N ASN A 6 8.31 -4.11 -22.67
CA ASN A 6 7.45 -3.39 -23.59
C ASN A 6 6.74 -2.22 -22.90
N ILE A 7 6.38 -1.19 -23.68
CA ILE A 7 5.66 -0.02 -23.15
C ILE A 7 4.27 -0.37 -22.63
N ASP A 8 3.64 -1.41 -23.19
CA ASP A 8 2.34 -1.90 -22.74
C ASP A 8 2.43 -2.48 -21.31
N GLU A 9 3.57 -3.09 -20.95
CA GLU A 9 3.80 -3.59 -19.60
C GLU A 9 4.01 -2.45 -18.60
N VAL A 10 4.67 -1.37 -19.02
CA VAL A 10 4.77 -0.14 -18.22
C VAL A 10 3.37 0.43 -17.97
N ALA A 11 2.53 0.52 -19.01
CA ALA A 11 1.16 1.00 -18.87
C ALA A 11 0.32 0.10 -17.96
N PHE A 12 0.50 -1.22 -18.04
CA PHE A 12 -0.13 -2.16 -17.12
C PHE A 12 0.27 -1.93 -15.67
N ILE A 13 1.57 -1.73 -15.39
CA ILE A 13 2.06 -1.42 -14.05
C ILE A 13 1.53 -0.07 -13.56
N GLN A 14 1.51 0.95 -14.40
CA GLN A 14 0.95 2.25 -14.02
C GLN A 14 -0.55 2.17 -13.67
N ASN A 15 -1.31 1.35 -14.38
CA ASN A 15 -2.72 1.08 -14.03
C ASN A 15 -2.84 0.32 -12.70
N LEU A 16 -1.91 -0.58 -12.40
CA LEU A 16 -1.86 -1.27 -11.11
C LEU A 16 -1.56 -0.30 -9.96
N VAL A 17 -0.65 0.65 -10.15
CA VAL A 17 -0.38 1.73 -9.18
C VAL A 17 -1.67 2.49 -8.87
N TYR A 18 -2.39 2.93 -9.91
CA TYR A 18 -3.65 3.66 -9.76
C TYR A 18 -4.73 2.85 -8.99
N TYR A 19 -4.76 1.54 -9.19
CA TYR A 19 -5.65 0.66 -8.46
C TYR A 19 -5.29 0.59 -6.97
N ILE A 20 -4.00 0.46 -6.65
CA ILE A 20 -3.49 0.39 -5.27
C ILE A 20 -3.68 1.71 -4.52
N GLU A 21 -3.55 2.85 -5.20
CA GLU A 21 -3.78 4.18 -4.62
C GLU A 21 -5.15 4.30 -3.96
N ASN A 22 -6.18 3.63 -4.48
CA ASN A 22 -7.53 3.65 -3.90
C ASN A 22 -7.78 2.54 -2.87
N GLY A 23 -6.81 1.64 -2.65
CA GLY A 23 -6.95 0.46 -1.81
C GLY A 23 -7.22 0.78 -0.34
N TYR A 24 -6.61 1.84 0.21
CA TYR A 24 -6.77 2.22 1.62
C TYR A 24 -8.18 2.74 1.99
N ARG A 25 -9.01 3.02 0.98
CA ARG A 25 -10.40 3.46 1.13
C ARG A 25 -11.40 2.29 1.03
N THR A 26 -10.94 1.08 0.68
CA THR A 26 -11.79 -0.07 0.41
C THR A 26 -11.92 -0.96 1.65
N PRO A 27 -13.12 -1.14 2.21
CA PRO A 27 -13.34 -2.08 3.30
C PRO A 27 -13.12 -3.52 2.85
N ASP A 28 -12.42 -4.32 3.65
CA ASP A 28 -12.08 -5.71 3.36
C ASP A 28 -12.37 -6.65 4.54
N PHE A 29 -12.04 -7.93 4.37
CA PHE A 29 -12.24 -8.95 5.41
C PHE A 29 -11.03 -9.14 6.34
N GLY A 30 -10.03 -8.27 6.22
CA GLY A 30 -8.74 -8.38 6.90
C GLY A 30 -7.96 -9.62 6.49
N ILE A 31 -6.75 -9.75 7.05
CA ILE A 31 -5.81 -10.84 6.71
C ILE A 31 -6.32 -12.25 7.05
N TRP A 32 -7.32 -12.35 7.93
CA TRP A 32 -7.94 -13.62 8.33
C TRP A 32 -9.22 -13.95 7.60
N GLU A 33 -9.66 -13.08 6.69
CA GLU A 33 -10.90 -13.25 5.92
C GLU A 33 -12.16 -13.38 6.80
N ARG A 34 -12.13 -12.78 8.00
CA ARG A 34 -13.25 -12.86 8.97
C ARG A 34 -14.11 -11.61 9.03
N GLY A 35 -13.69 -10.54 8.35
CA GLY A 35 -14.36 -9.25 8.44
C GLY A 35 -14.01 -8.54 9.73
N ASP A 36 -15.03 -7.96 10.32
CA ASP A 36 -14.95 -7.13 11.50
C ASP A 36 -14.42 -7.89 12.73
N LYS A 37 -13.97 -7.16 13.74
CA LYS A 37 -13.46 -7.75 15.00
C LYS A 37 -14.45 -8.70 15.70
N THR A 38 -15.74 -8.59 15.43
CA THR A 38 -16.75 -9.51 16.00
C THR A 38 -16.90 -10.80 15.18
N ASN A 39 -16.15 -10.95 14.09
CA ASN A 39 -16.15 -12.08 13.15
C ASN A 39 -17.52 -12.36 12.55
N GLN A 40 -18.29 -11.30 12.26
CA GLN A 40 -19.62 -11.41 11.64
C GLN A 40 -19.55 -11.39 10.11
N GLY A 41 -18.34 -11.38 9.53
CA GLY A 41 -18.17 -11.29 8.08
C GLY A 41 -18.60 -9.93 7.53
N ILE A 42 -18.54 -8.88 8.34
CA ILE A 42 -18.80 -7.51 7.89
C ILE A 42 -17.48 -6.90 7.43
N ARG A 43 -17.44 -6.37 6.21
CA ARG A 43 -16.25 -5.69 5.69
C ARG A 43 -15.97 -4.41 6.48
N GLU A 44 -14.74 -4.22 6.91
CA GLU A 44 -14.30 -3.00 7.60
C GLU A 44 -12.95 -2.53 7.08
N LEU A 45 -12.57 -1.29 7.42
CA LEU A 45 -11.23 -0.82 7.11
C LEU A 45 -10.25 -1.40 8.13
N ASN A 46 -9.35 -2.26 7.64
CA ASN A 46 -8.33 -2.88 8.46
C ASN A 46 -7.03 -2.06 8.41
N ALA A 47 -6.50 -1.70 9.59
CA ALA A 47 -5.24 -0.97 9.68
C ALA A 47 -4.06 -1.74 9.07
N SER A 48 -4.07 -3.07 9.12
CA SER A 48 -3.07 -3.92 8.45
C SER A 48 -3.11 -3.77 6.94
N SER A 49 -4.30 -3.78 6.33
CA SER A 49 -4.49 -3.59 4.89
C SER A 49 -4.08 -2.20 4.42
N ILE A 50 -4.45 -1.17 5.18
CA ILE A 50 -4.03 0.22 4.92
C ILE A 50 -2.51 0.36 5.06
N GLY A 51 -1.90 -0.29 6.06
CA GLY A 51 -0.45 -0.34 6.21
C GLY A 51 0.26 -1.00 5.02
N MET A 52 -0.29 -2.09 4.48
CA MET A 52 0.23 -2.73 3.26
C MET A 52 0.13 -1.81 2.04
N VAL A 53 -1.00 -1.12 1.86
CA VAL A 53 -1.17 -0.14 0.77
C VAL A 53 -0.14 0.97 0.90
N LYS A 54 0.04 1.54 2.09
CA LYS A 54 1.05 2.58 2.33
C LYS A 54 2.46 2.10 1.95
N ALA A 55 2.86 0.94 2.44
CA ALA A 55 4.17 0.36 2.16
C ALA A 55 4.38 0.10 0.66
N ALA A 56 3.35 -0.40 -0.03
CA ALA A 56 3.38 -0.61 -1.48
C ALA A 56 3.54 0.71 -2.24
N LEU A 57 2.77 1.75 -1.88
CA LEU A 57 2.86 3.07 -2.52
C LEU A 57 4.25 3.69 -2.34
N GLN A 58 4.85 3.56 -1.15
CA GLN A 58 6.21 4.02 -0.88
C GLN A 58 7.24 3.25 -1.72
N ALA A 59 7.15 1.92 -1.75
CA ALA A 59 8.05 1.11 -2.58
C ALA A 59 7.91 1.44 -4.07
N MET A 60 6.70 1.66 -4.57
CA MET A 60 6.46 2.01 -5.99
C MET A 60 6.94 3.43 -6.32
N ASN A 61 6.87 4.37 -5.38
CA ASN A 61 7.41 5.72 -5.55
C ASN A 61 8.94 5.71 -5.72
N ASP A 62 9.63 4.75 -5.09
CA ASP A 62 11.08 4.63 -5.15
C ASP A 62 11.61 3.90 -6.41
N VAL A 63 10.73 3.17 -7.14
CA VAL A 63 11.12 2.40 -8.33
C VAL A 63 11.52 3.30 -9.51
N GLY A 64 10.84 4.43 -9.72
CA GLY A 64 11.16 5.38 -10.78
C GLY A 64 11.03 4.80 -12.19
N ASP A 65 12.15 4.67 -12.91
CA ASP A 65 12.21 4.23 -14.31
C ASP A 65 12.38 2.71 -14.43
N LEU A 66 11.41 2.06 -15.07
CA LEU A 66 11.37 0.59 -15.24
C LEU A 66 12.37 0.06 -16.28
N PHE A 67 12.79 0.87 -17.26
CA PHE A 67 13.78 0.47 -18.27
C PHE A 67 15.18 0.91 -17.91
N GLY A 68 15.33 1.93 -17.06
CA GLY A 68 16.62 2.52 -16.71
C GLY A 68 17.29 3.26 -17.88
N ASP A 69 16.52 3.63 -18.90
CA ASP A 69 16.97 4.35 -20.10
C ASP A 69 16.81 5.86 -19.97
N GLY A 70 16.21 6.34 -18.87
CA GLY A 70 15.92 7.74 -18.60
C GLY A 70 14.72 8.28 -19.38
N SER A 71 13.95 7.41 -20.04
CA SER A 71 12.78 7.81 -20.80
C SER A 71 11.63 8.16 -19.84
N ARG A 72 10.98 9.30 -20.07
CA ARG A 72 9.77 9.66 -19.30
C ARG A 72 8.61 8.70 -19.53
N ARG A 73 8.64 7.89 -20.60
CA ARG A 73 7.57 6.95 -20.92
C ARG A 73 7.65 5.66 -20.12
N SER A 74 8.81 5.33 -19.56
CA SER A 74 9.05 4.13 -18.76
C SER A 74 9.03 4.39 -17.25
N ALA A 75 8.91 5.65 -16.85
CA ALA A 75 8.77 6.04 -15.47
C ALA A 75 7.34 5.80 -14.97
N ILE A 76 7.22 5.19 -13.79
CA ILE A 76 5.95 5.10 -13.07
C ILE A 76 5.81 6.27 -12.10
N HIS A 77 4.58 6.69 -11.88
CA HIS A 77 4.25 7.82 -11.03
C HIS A 77 3.22 7.41 -9.97
N VAL A 78 3.52 7.76 -8.72
CA VAL A 78 2.61 7.66 -7.59
C VAL A 78 2.24 9.08 -7.16
N LEU A 79 0.97 9.31 -6.84
CA LEU A 79 0.52 10.59 -6.30
C LEU A 79 0.97 10.75 -4.84
N PRO A 80 1.80 11.75 -4.49
CA PRO A 80 2.27 11.93 -3.12
C PRO A 80 1.12 12.21 -2.15
N ASP A 81 0.07 12.91 -2.61
CA ASP A 81 -1.13 13.20 -1.85
C ASP A 81 -1.82 11.92 -1.34
N GLU A 82 -1.81 10.84 -2.13
CA GLU A 82 -2.44 9.57 -1.74
C GLU A 82 -1.62 8.86 -0.64
N ILE A 83 -0.29 9.03 -0.62
CA ILE A 83 0.57 8.51 0.46
C ILE A 83 0.29 9.25 1.76
N GLU A 84 0.15 10.58 1.71
CA GLU A 84 -0.15 11.40 2.88
C GLU A 84 -1.53 11.11 3.45
N GLN A 85 -2.55 11.00 2.59
CA GLN A 85 -3.91 10.62 2.99
C GLN A 85 -3.94 9.23 3.61
N CYS A 86 -3.28 8.24 2.99
CA CYS A 86 -3.16 6.90 3.54
C CYS A 86 -2.47 6.92 4.92
N SER A 87 -1.46 7.76 5.11
CA SER A 87 -0.79 7.93 6.40
C SER A 87 -1.70 8.57 7.45
N ALA A 88 -2.48 9.59 7.08
CA ALA A 88 -3.42 10.24 7.99
C ALA A 88 -4.53 9.27 8.44
N VAL A 89 -5.07 8.48 7.51
CA VAL A 89 -6.07 7.43 7.80
C VAL A 89 -5.47 6.40 8.76
N LEU A 90 -4.27 5.89 8.47
CA LEU A 90 -3.60 4.91 9.33
C LEU A 90 -3.36 5.45 10.75
N SER A 91 -2.87 6.68 10.87
CA SER A 91 -2.65 7.33 12.17
C SER A 91 -3.96 7.54 12.94
N SER A 92 -5.09 7.78 12.26
CA SER A 92 -6.40 7.91 12.91
C SER A 92 -6.96 6.58 13.45
N MET A 93 -6.51 5.45 12.91
CA MET A 93 -6.93 4.11 13.33
C MET A 93 -6.09 3.56 14.50
N LEU A 94 -4.95 4.15 14.80
CA LEU A 94 -4.09 3.76 15.93
C LEU A 94 -4.38 4.66 17.15
N PRO A 95 -4.61 4.12 18.37
CA PRO A 95 -4.41 2.74 18.82
C PRO A 95 -5.71 1.90 18.90
N ARG A 96 -6.77 2.25 18.16
CA ARG A 96 -8.04 1.47 18.18
C ARG A 96 -7.84 0.01 17.78
N GLU A 97 -6.82 -0.27 16.97
CA GLU A 97 -6.44 -1.61 16.52
C GLU A 97 -5.36 -2.32 17.36
N SER A 98 -4.62 -1.62 18.23
CA SER A 98 -3.46 -2.19 18.93
C SER A 98 -3.81 -3.16 20.08
N PHE A 99 -5.11 -3.35 20.37
CA PHE A 99 -5.60 -4.22 21.44
C PHE A 99 -6.20 -5.56 20.96
N SER A 100 -6.25 -5.85 19.65
CA SER A 100 -6.87 -7.08 19.15
C SER A 100 -5.96 -7.98 18.31
N LYS A 101 -5.76 -9.16 18.88
CA LYS A 101 -5.34 -10.48 18.37
C LYS A 101 -4.17 -10.68 17.38
N VAL A 102 -3.70 -9.78 16.51
CA VAL A 102 -2.67 -10.25 15.51
C VAL A 102 -1.45 -9.39 15.16
N PHE A 103 -1.41 -8.05 15.08
CA PHE A 103 -0.13 -7.45 14.61
C PHE A 103 0.07 -5.97 14.93
N CYS A 104 0.78 -5.68 16.02
CA CYS A 104 1.46 -4.40 16.25
C CYS A 104 2.85 -4.37 15.58
N ALA A 105 3.46 -5.53 15.30
CA ALA A 105 4.85 -5.61 14.89
C ALA A 105 5.16 -5.42 13.38
N LEU A 106 4.21 -5.42 12.42
CA LEU A 106 4.44 -5.45 10.95
C LEU A 106 4.26 -4.03 10.47
N VAL A 107 3.24 -3.37 11.00
CA VAL A 107 3.06 -1.94 10.87
C VAL A 107 4.24 -1.24 11.54
N GLU A 108 4.68 -1.63 12.74
CA GLU A 108 5.92 -1.06 13.32
C GLU A 108 7.21 -1.51 12.61
N PHE A 109 7.37 -2.77 12.20
CA PHE A 109 8.58 -3.18 11.44
C PHE A 109 8.68 -2.44 10.11
N PHE A 110 7.58 -2.32 9.36
CA PHE A 110 7.58 -1.56 8.10
C PHE A 110 7.72 -0.06 8.36
N TRP A 111 7.08 0.49 9.39
CA TRP A 111 7.21 1.90 9.76
C TRP A 111 8.64 2.24 10.21
N LEU A 112 9.31 1.37 10.97
CA LEU A 112 10.71 1.52 11.36
C LEU A 112 11.66 1.30 10.18
N ALA A 113 11.40 0.30 9.33
CA ALA A 113 12.23 0.03 8.15
C ALA A 113 12.19 1.17 7.14
N VAL A 114 11.03 1.75 6.89
CA VAL A 114 10.86 2.89 5.97
C VAL A 114 11.46 4.19 6.52
N ARG A 115 11.62 4.33 7.84
CA ARG A 115 12.27 5.50 8.45
C ARG A 115 13.80 5.38 8.50
N SER A 116 14.36 4.20 8.20
CA SER A 116 15.79 3.90 8.24
C SER A 116 16.49 3.88 6.88
N LEU A 117 15.78 4.22 5.80
CA LEU A 117 16.33 4.54 4.48
C LEU A 117 16.15 6.04 4.21
#